data_AF-A0A432V3T9-F1
#
_entry.id   AF-A0A432V3T9-F1
#
_cell.length_a   1.000
_cell.length_b   1.000
_cell.length_c   1.000
_cell.angle_alpha   90.00
_cell.angle_beta   90.00
_cell.angle_gamma   90.00
#
_symmetry.space_group_name_H-M   'P 1'
#
loop_
_entity.id
_entity.type
_entity.pdbx_description
1 polymer ?
#
loop_
_entity_poly.entity_id
_entity_poly.type
_entity_poly.pdbx_seq_one_letter_code
_entity_poly.pdbx_strand_id
1 'polypeptide(L)'
;MTVSTTAIEAIIRDEIRSAQADRPTAKAGWEPQVDSLIMVSIAIRIEEEFNVKLPEAAMPPGGFDDENSCVAVFTQRVVELLDKQQAQQQPEGEKVL
;
A
#
# COMPACT_ATOMS: atom_id res chain seq x y z
N MET A 1 -4.27 8.68 -15.99
CA MET A 1 -3.43 9.51 -15.11
C MET A 1 -2.28 8.64 -14.64
N THR A 2 -1.03 9.07 -14.82
CA THR A 2 0.11 8.35 -14.23
C THR A 2 0.21 8.73 -12.75
N VAL A 3 -0.08 7.78 -11.87
CA VAL A 3 0.12 7.97 -10.41
C VAL A 3 1.63 8.03 -10.15
N SER A 4 2.11 9.05 -9.45
CA SER A 4 3.53 9.15 -9.09
C SER A 4 3.83 8.37 -7.82
N THR A 5 5.05 7.84 -7.69
CA THR A 5 5.53 7.18 -6.47
C THR A 5 5.34 8.07 -5.24
N THR A 6 5.61 9.37 -5.36
CA THR A 6 5.41 10.35 -4.28
C THR A 6 3.95 10.46 -3.84
N ALA A 7 2.99 10.35 -4.76
CA ALA A 7 1.57 10.37 -4.41
C ALA A 7 1.18 9.10 -3.62
N ILE A 8 1.71 7.94 -4.01
CA ILE A 8 1.50 6.68 -3.28
C ILE A 8 2.07 6.77 -1.86
N GLU A 9 3.33 7.21 -1.74
CA GLU A 9 3.98 7.37 -0.44
C GLU A 9 3.21 8.34 0.47
N ALA A 10 2.73 9.47 -0.08
CA ALA A 10 1.98 10.46 0.69
C ALA A 10 0.69 9.87 1.27
N ILE A 11 -0.04 9.07 0.50
CA ILE A 11 -1.28 8.42 0.93
C ILE A 11 -1.00 7.38 2.02
N ILE A 12 0.07 6.59 1.88
CA ILE A 12 0.44 5.60 2.90
C ILE A 12 0.82 6.30 4.22
N ARG A 13 1.60 7.37 4.16
CA ARG A 13 2.01 8.12 5.37
C ARG A 13 0.83 8.81 6.04
N ASP A 14 -0.10 9.33 5.26
CA ASP A 14 -1.33 9.92 5.78
C ASP A 14 -2.17 8.88 6.51
N GLU A 15 -2.36 7.70 5.92
CA GLU A 15 -3.11 6.60 6.51
C GLU A 15 -2.45 6.06 7.79
N ILE A 16 -1.12 5.93 7.82
CA ILE A 16 -0.39 5.55 9.04
C ILE A 16 -0.68 6.55 10.17
N ARG A 17 -0.65 7.86 9.87
CA ARG A 17 -0.93 8.89 10.86
C ARG A 17 -2.38 8.83 11.34
N SER A 18 -3.33 8.66 10.43
CA SER A 18 -4.75 8.53 10.77
C SER A 18 -5.00 7.33 11.67
N ALA A 19 -4.54 6.14 11.25
CA ALA A 19 -4.72 4.90 12.00
C ALA A 19 -4.02 4.90 13.37
N GLN A 20 -2.89 5.63 13.51
CA GLN A 20 -2.25 5.84 14.80
C GLN A 20 -3.04 6.78 15.71
N ALA A 21 -3.64 7.83 15.15
CA ALA A 21 -4.44 8.81 15.90
C ALA A 21 -5.76 8.20 16.40
N ASP A 22 -6.33 7.26 15.66
CA ASP A 22 -7.59 6.59 15.99
C ASP A 22 -7.46 5.48 17.05
N ARG A 23 -6.25 5.26 17.60
CA ARG A 23 -6.05 4.23 18.62
C ARG A 23 -6.70 4.61 19.95
N PRO A 24 -7.60 3.78 20.50
CA PRO A 24 -8.21 4.04 21.80
C PRO A 24 -7.24 3.78 22.97
N THR A 25 -6.18 3.00 22.73
CA THR A 25 -5.23 2.56 23.77
C THR A 25 -3.81 2.93 23.37
N ALA A 26 -3.02 3.33 24.35
CA ALA A 26 -1.59 3.56 24.15
C ALA A 26 -0.90 2.25 23.72
N LYS A 27 -0.01 2.40 22.75
CA LYS A 27 0.80 1.31 22.20
C LYS A 27 1.74 0.74 23.27
N ALA A 28 1.84 -0.58 23.36
CA ALA A 28 2.83 -1.23 24.22
C ALA A 28 4.24 -1.09 23.63
N GLY A 29 5.27 -1.05 24.49
CA GLY A 29 6.66 -0.85 24.04
C GLY A 29 7.23 -1.96 23.16
N TRP A 30 6.61 -3.15 23.15
CA TRP A 30 7.00 -4.28 22.30
C TRP A 30 6.27 -4.31 20.95
N GLU A 31 5.23 -3.49 20.77
CA GLU A 31 4.46 -3.49 19.52
C GLU A 31 5.27 -2.78 18.41
N PRO A 32 5.11 -3.17 17.14
CA PRO A 32 5.73 -2.50 16.00
C PRO A 32 5.09 -1.13 15.72
N GLN A 33 5.83 -0.18 15.12
CA GLN A 33 5.31 1.17 14.81
C GLN A 33 4.09 1.12 13.88
N VAL A 34 4.12 0.18 12.94
CA VAL A 34 3.01 -0.16 12.06
C VAL A 34 2.66 -1.62 12.34
N ASP A 35 1.60 -1.86 13.12
CA ASP A 35 1.13 -3.23 13.35
C ASP A 35 0.17 -3.72 12.25
N SER A 36 -0.31 -4.96 12.41
CA SER A 36 -1.22 -5.58 11.45
C SER A 36 -2.51 -4.80 11.22
N LEU A 37 -3.04 -4.11 12.22
CA LEU A 37 -4.27 -3.31 12.05
C LEU A 37 -4.00 -2.05 11.23
N ILE A 38 -2.86 -1.38 11.45
CA ILE A 38 -2.46 -0.26 10.59
C ILE A 38 -2.20 -0.77 9.17
N MET A 39 -1.53 -1.91 8.99
CA MET A 39 -1.30 -2.49 7.66
C MET A 39 -2.61 -2.79 6.92
N VAL A 40 -3.63 -3.29 7.62
CA VAL A 40 -4.96 -3.51 7.03
C VAL A 40 -5.61 -2.19 6.62
N SER A 41 -5.50 -1.14 7.45
CA SER A 41 -6.01 0.20 7.12
C SER A 41 -5.34 0.76 5.86
N ILE A 42 -4.01 0.66 5.77
CA ILE A 42 -3.22 1.03 4.59
C ILE A 42 -3.69 0.26 3.35
N ALA A 43 -3.86 -1.07 3.47
CA ALA A 43 -4.28 -1.89 2.36
C ALA A 43 -5.66 -1.45 1.83
N ILE A 44 -6.63 -1.24 2.71
CA ILE A 44 -7.98 -0.77 2.33
C ILE A 44 -7.89 0.58 1.62
N ARG A 45 -7.17 1.56 2.21
CA ARG A 45 -7.00 2.90 1.63
C ARG A 45 -6.39 2.86 0.22
N ILE A 46 -5.38 2.01 0.03
CA ILE A 46 -4.73 1.80 -1.28
C ILE A 46 -5.70 1.17 -2.29
N GLU A 47 -6.42 0.13 -1.90
CA GLU A 47 -7.36 -0.55 -2.80
C GLU A 47 -8.45 0.41 -3.29
N GLU A 48 -8.96 1.25 -2.40
CA GLU A 48 -9.97 2.28 -2.72
C GLU A 48 -9.43 3.37 -3.64
N GLU A 49 -8.25 3.92 -3.33
CA GLU A 49 -7.72 5.06 -4.08
C GLU A 49 -7.19 4.68 -5.46
N PHE A 50 -6.53 3.52 -5.57
CA PHE A 50 -5.84 3.11 -6.79
C PHE A 50 -6.57 2.04 -7.59
N ASN A 51 -7.70 1.53 -7.09
CA ASN A 51 -8.47 0.45 -7.71
C ASN A 51 -7.59 -0.79 -8.00
N VAL A 52 -6.73 -1.13 -7.05
CA VAL A 52 -5.87 -2.33 -7.07
C VAL A 52 -6.39 -3.36 -6.06
N LYS A 53 -5.89 -4.59 -6.14
CA LYS A 53 -6.11 -5.62 -5.12
C LYS A 53 -4.79 -6.08 -4.55
N LEU A 54 -4.59 -5.82 -3.25
CA LEU A 54 -3.40 -6.22 -2.52
C LEU A 54 -3.60 -7.64 -1.99
N PRO A 55 -2.80 -8.63 -2.42
CA PRO A 55 -2.90 -9.97 -1.86
C PRO A 55 -2.55 -9.97 -0.37
N GLU A 56 -3.32 -10.65 0.47
CA GLU A 56 -3.01 -10.78 1.91
C GLU A 56 -1.62 -11.36 2.16
N ALA A 57 -1.19 -12.30 1.30
CA ALA A 57 0.14 -12.90 1.33
C ALA A 57 1.28 -11.91 1.02
N ALA A 58 0.96 -10.69 0.57
CA ALA A 58 1.95 -9.65 0.32
C ALA A 58 2.35 -8.88 1.59
N MET A 59 1.64 -9.07 2.71
CA MET A 59 1.92 -8.39 3.98
C MET A 59 2.90 -9.17 4.84
N PRO A 60 3.97 -8.54 5.37
CA PRO A 60 4.89 -9.23 6.26
C PRO A 60 4.23 -9.59 7.59
N PRO A 61 4.64 -10.70 8.23
CA PRO A 61 4.10 -11.10 9.52
C PRO A 61 4.48 -10.10 10.61
N GLY A 62 3.52 -9.76 11.47
CA GLY A 62 3.75 -8.96 12.68
C GLY A 62 3.68 -7.44 12.49
N GLY A 63 4.11 -6.90 11.34
CA GLY A 63 4.12 -5.46 11.08
C GLY A 63 5.49 -4.93 10.70
N PHE A 64 5.69 -3.62 10.87
CA PHE A 64 6.95 -2.92 10.64
C PHE A 64 7.36 -2.13 11.89
N ASP A 65 8.60 -2.31 12.31
CA ASP A 65 9.18 -1.54 13.42
C ASP A 65 9.34 -0.05 13.07
N ASP A 66 9.45 0.28 11.78
CA ASP A 66 9.58 1.64 11.28
C ASP A 66 8.63 1.98 10.13
N GLU A 67 8.16 3.23 10.11
CA GLU A 67 7.26 3.76 9.08
C GLU A 67 7.86 3.70 7.67
N ASN A 68 9.15 3.95 7.52
CA ASN A 68 9.77 4.05 6.19
C ASN A 68 9.84 2.71 5.47
N SER A 69 10.14 1.63 6.19
CA SER A 69 10.10 0.27 5.67
C SER A 69 8.69 -0.10 5.22
N CYS A 70 7.67 0.26 6.01
CA CYS A 70 6.28 0.07 5.63
C CYS A 70 5.93 0.80 4.33
N VAL A 71 6.23 2.10 4.27
CA VAL A 71 5.97 2.95 3.10
C VAL A 71 6.67 2.39 1.86
N ALA A 72 7.94 2.00 1.96
CA ALA A 72 8.70 1.45 0.85
C ALA A 72 8.08 0.15 0.31
N VAL A 73 7.71 -0.78 1.20
CA VAL A 73 7.12 -2.07 0.80
C VAL A 73 5.77 -1.85 0.12
N PHE A 74 4.85 -1.11 0.75
CA PHE A 74 3.54 -0.87 0.15
C PHE A 74 3.64 -0.12 -1.17
N THR A 75 4.50 0.91 -1.25
CA THR A 75 4.72 1.67 -2.48
C THR A 75 5.21 0.76 -3.61
N GLN A 76 6.19 -0.09 -3.34
CA GLN A 76 6.69 -1.05 -4.32
C GLN A 76 5.56 -1.98 -4.82
N ARG A 77 4.73 -2.50 -3.91
CA ARG A 77 3.62 -3.39 -4.28
C ARG A 77 2.56 -2.70 -5.13
N VAL A 78 2.21 -1.46 -4.81
CA VAL A 78 1.24 -0.69 -5.58
C VAL A 78 1.78 -0.43 -6.99
N VAL A 79 3.05 -0.03 -7.12
CA VAL A 79 3.69 0.16 -8.43
C VAL A 79 3.66 -1.14 -9.24
N GLU A 80 4.06 -2.27 -8.65
CA GLU A 80 4.03 -3.59 -9.31
C GLU A 80 2.62 -3.97 -9.79
N LEU A 81 1.57 -3.62 -9.04
CA LEU A 81 0.18 -3.91 -9.41
C LEU A 81 -0.33 -2.99 -10.51
N LEU A 82 -0.02 -1.69 -10.43
CA LEU A 82 -0.40 -0.73 -11.45
C LEU A 82 0.28 -1.04 -12.79
N ASP A 83 1.56 -1.43 -12.78
CA ASP A 83 2.29 -1.83 -13.99
C ASP A 83 1.65 -3.07 -14.63
N LYS A 84 1.29 -4.08 -13.81
CA LYS A 84 0.58 -5.28 -14.29
C LYS A 84 -0.80 -4.95 -14.87
N GLN A 85 -1.52 -4.01 -14.27
CA GLN A 85 -2.82 -3.57 -14.78
C GLN A 85 -2.69 -2.83 -16.11
N GLN A 86 -1.68 -1.97 -16.27
CA GLN A 86 -1.42 -1.27 -17.54
C GLN A 86 -1.05 -2.25 -18.66
N ALA A 87 -0.19 -3.23 -18.37
CA ALA A 87 0.20 -4.26 -19.33
C ALA A 87 -1.00 -5.09 -19.82
N GLN A 88 -1.98 -5.37 -18.95
CA GLN A 88 -3.22 -6.08 -19.33
C GLN A 88 -4.21 -5.22 -20.14
N GLN A 89 -4.13 -3.89 -20.02
CA GLN A 89 -5.02 -2.95 -20.71
C GLN A 89 -4.53 -2.58 -22.12
N GLN A 90 -3.30 -2.94 -22.50
CA GLN A 90 -2.83 -2.82 -23.88
C GLN A 90 -3.08 -4.15 -24.62
N PRO A 91 -4.14 -4.27 -25.45
CA PRO A 91 -4.31 -5.46 -26.27
C PRO A 91 -3.19 -5.52 -27.32
N GLU A 92 -2.57 -6.70 -27.45
CA GLU A 92 -1.79 -7.09 -28.63
C GLU A 92 -2.71 -7.01 -29.86
N GLY A 93 -2.68 -5.89 -30.59
CA GLY A 93 -3.74 -5.61 -31.54
C GLY A 93 -3.44 -4.55 -32.59
N GLU A 94 -2.24 -4.55 -33.17
CA GLU A 94 -2.05 -4.02 -34.52
C GLU A 94 -1.02 -4.85 -35.29
N LYS A 95 -1.39 -6.10 -35.60
CA LYS A 95 -0.90 -6.73 -36.83
C LYS A 95 -1.83 -6.28 -37.96
N VAL A 96 -1.52 -5.14 -38.57
CA VAL A 96 -2.03 -4.87 -39.92
C VAL A 96 -1.33 -5.85 -40.85
N LEU A 97 -2.12 -6.74 -41.43
CA LEU A 97 -1.76 -7.59 -42.57
C LEU A 97 -1.49 -6.72 -43.81
#